data_AF-A0A6G1PMF0-F1
#
_entry.id   AF-A0A6G1PMF0-F1
#
_cell.length_a   1.000
_cell.length_b   1.000
_cell.length_c   1.000
_cell.angle_alpha   90.00
_cell.angle_beta   90.00
_cell.angle_gamma   90.00
#
_symmetry.space_group_name_H-M   'P 1'
#
loop_
_entity.id
_entity.type
_entity.pdbx_description
1 polymer ?
#
loop_
_entity_poly.entity_id
_entity_poly.type
_entity_poly.pdbx_seq_one_letter_code
_entity_poly.pdbx_strand_id
1 'polypeptide(L)'
;MGYWDLTEGTDCVQKTWITAKMGTALGLVGSAYHIVAFQPESALAAVQRATNATVTMATMGAIFGMATCLSAQAREAPDDPLNYFIGGCASGIFLGARTHNAMTGTSACLGLGTLAFFTKVGKMEGWKLAGPPKL
;
A
#
# COMPACT_ATOMS: atom_id res chain seq x y z
N MET A 1 -17.85 -5.18 3.56
CA MET A 1 -16.71 -5.86 4.20
C MET A 1 -15.46 -5.03 4.02
N GLY A 2 -14.87 -4.60 5.13
CA GLY A 2 -13.60 -3.90 5.18
C GLY A 2 -12.41 -4.87 5.16
N TYR A 3 -11.21 -4.34 4.92
CA TYR A 3 -9.96 -5.11 4.87
C TYR A 3 -9.69 -5.92 6.15
N TRP A 4 -10.05 -5.35 7.31
CA TRP A 4 -9.85 -5.94 8.63
C TRP A 4 -10.92 -6.97 9.04
N ASP A 5 -12.02 -7.09 8.28
CA ASP A 5 -13.06 -8.08 8.56
C ASP A 5 -12.69 -9.47 8.00
N LEU A 6 -11.72 -9.52 7.07
CA LEU A 6 -11.25 -10.74 6.44
C LEU A 6 -10.08 -11.32 7.25
N THR A 7 -10.11 -12.63 7.47
CA THR A 7 -9.02 -13.37 8.12
C THR A 7 -7.73 -13.29 7.30
N GLU A 8 -6.61 -13.11 7.98
CA GLU A 8 -5.29 -13.11 7.32
C GLU A 8 -4.97 -14.50 6.76
N GLY A 9 -4.38 -14.55 5.57
CA GLY A 9 -4.09 -15.82 4.88
C GLY A 9 -5.27 -16.46 4.13
N THR A 10 -6.50 -15.95 4.25
CA THR A 10 -7.65 -16.39 3.44
C THR A 10 -8.09 -15.30 2.45
N ASP A 11 -8.89 -15.68 1.45
CA ASP A 11 -9.53 -14.74 0.51
C ASP A 11 -8.57 -13.72 -0.12
N CYS A 12 -7.38 -14.18 -0.52
CA CYS A 12 -6.29 -13.32 -0.99
C CYS A 12 -6.71 -12.37 -2.11
N VAL A 13 -7.53 -12.84 -3.05
CA VAL A 13 -8.04 -12.03 -4.16
C VAL A 13 -8.87 -10.86 -3.64
N GLN A 14 -9.71 -11.08 -2.64
CA GLN A 14 -10.57 -10.05 -2.08
C GLN A 14 -9.76 -9.03 -1.26
N LYS A 15 -8.81 -9.46 -0.42
CA LYS A 15 -7.90 -8.54 0.29
C LYS A 15 -7.03 -7.72 -0.68
N THR A 16 -6.53 -8.36 -1.74
CA THR A 16 -5.78 -7.71 -2.82
C THR A 16 -6.63 -6.68 -3.54
N TRP A 17 -7.88 -7.01 -3.85
CA TRP A 17 -8.79 -6.08 -4.50
C TRP A 17 -9.10 -4.86 -3.65
N ILE A 18 -9.30 -5.05 -2.35
CA ILE A 18 -9.55 -3.95 -1.40
C ILE A 18 -8.32 -3.04 -1.30
N THR A 19 -7.13 -3.62 -1.14
CA THR A 19 -5.87 -2.85 -1.05
C THR A 19 -5.52 -2.15 -2.35
N ALA A 20 -5.76 -2.78 -3.51
CA ALA A 20 -5.64 -2.13 -4.82
C ALA A 20 -6.59 -0.94 -4.97
N LYS A 21 -7.85 -1.08 -4.55
CA LYS A 21 -8.82 0.03 -4.54
C LYS A 21 -8.38 1.19 -3.66
N MET A 22 -7.85 0.90 -2.47
CA MET A 22 -7.28 1.93 -1.59
C MET A 22 -6.08 2.61 -2.26
N GLY A 23 -5.19 1.85 -2.91
CA GLY A 23 -4.09 2.37 -3.70
C GLY A 23 -4.56 3.29 -4.83
N THR A 24 -5.58 2.89 -5.59
CA THR A 24 -6.20 3.71 -6.65
C THR A 24 -6.74 5.03 -6.08
N ALA A 25 -7.47 4.97 -4.97
CA ALA A 25 -8.04 6.17 -4.35
C ALA A 25 -6.94 7.15 -3.90
N LEU A 26 -5.90 6.64 -3.24
CA LEU A 26 -4.73 7.46 -2.84
C LEU A 26 -3.99 8.02 -4.06
N GLY A 27 -3.83 7.22 -5.12
CA GLY A 27 -3.21 7.64 -6.37
C GLY A 27 -3.98 8.76 -7.08
N LEU A 28 -5.32 8.70 -7.11
CA LEU A 28 -6.16 9.76 -7.67
C LEU A 28 -6.06 11.05 -6.86
N VAL A 29 -6.14 10.96 -5.53
CA VAL A 29 -5.99 12.13 -4.64
C VAL A 29 -4.61 12.75 -4.82
N GLY A 30 -3.54 11.94 -4.79
CA GLY A 30 -2.17 12.42 -5.01
C GLY A 30 -1.99 13.04 -6.39
N SER A 31 -2.59 12.46 -7.43
CA SER A 31 -2.56 13.01 -8.79
C SER A 31 -3.27 14.36 -8.88
N ALA A 32 -4.42 14.51 -8.21
CA ALA A 32 -5.17 15.76 -8.18
C ALA A 32 -4.32 16.89 -7.55
N TYR A 33 -3.69 16.63 -6.40
CA TYR A 33 -2.77 17.59 -5.77
C TYR A 33 -1.57 17.90 -6.66
N HIS A 34 -0.98 16.88 -7.28
CA HIS A 34 0.18 17.07 -8.16
C HIS A 34 -0.16 17.91 -9.39
N ILE A 35 -1.32 17.72 -10.01
CA ILE A 35 -1.76 18.52 -11.17
C ILE A 35 -2.08 19.97 -10.77
N VAL A 36 -2.68 20.18 -9.60
CA VAL A 36 -2.97 21.54 -9.09
C VAL A 36 -1.68 22.29 -8.76
N ALA A 37 -0.71 21.62 -8.12
CA ALA A 37 0.57 22.22 -7.77
C ALA A 37 1.48 22.43 -8.98
N PHE A 38 1.48 21.49 -9.94
CA PHE A 38 2.32 21.50 -11.13
C PHE A 38 1.47 21.36 -12.38
N GLN A 39 0.99 22.50 -12.88
CA GLN A 39 0.09 22.53 -14.02
C GLN A 39 0.73 21.92 -15.27
N PRO A 40 0.06 20.96 -15.92
CA PRO A 40 0.53 20.38 -17.18
C PRO A 40 0.24 21.32 -18.34
N GLU A 41 1.09 21.28 -19.37
CA GLU A 41 0.94 22.11 -20.58
C GLU A 41 -0.29 21.73 -21.43
N SER A 42 -0.85 20.54 -21.22
CA SER A 42 -2.03 20.06 -21.94
C SER A 42 -2.90 19.13 -21.10
N ALA A 43 -4.18 19.03 -21.48
CA ALA A 43 -5.13 18.10 -20.86
C ALA A 43 -4.69 16.63 -21.03
N LEU A 44 -4.10 16.27 -22.18
CA LEU A 44 -3.59 14.92 -22.41
C LEU A 44 -2.43 14.58 -21.47
N ALA A 45 -1.50 15.52 -21.27
CA ALA A 45 -0.41 15.35 -20.31
C ALA A 45 -0.93 15.21 -18.87
N ALA A 46 -2.00 15.93 -18.51
CA ALA A 46 -2.68 15.77 -17.22
C ALA A 46 -3.21 14.35 -17.02
N VAL A 47 -3.94 13.83 -18.01
CA VAL A 47 -4.54 12.49 -17.98
C VAL A 47 -3.46 11.41 -17.94
N GLN A 48 -2.39 11.55 -18.72
CA GLN A 48 -1.27 10.60 -18.70
C GLN A 48 -0.57 10.59 -17.34
N ARG A 49 -0.30 11.75 -16.75
CA ARG A 49 0.30 11.86 -15.40
C ARG A 49 -0.59 11.21 -14.34
N ALA A 50 -1.88 11.55 -14.34
CA ALA A 50 -2.84 10.99 -13.38
C ALA A 50 -2.97 9.47 -13.52
N THR A 51 -3.08 8.98 -14.76
CA THR A 51 -3.17 7.53 -15.04
C THR A 51 -1.92 6.81 -14.56
N ASN A 52 -0.73 7.31 -14.92
CA ASN A 52 0.53 6.69 -14.53
C ASN A 52 0.71 6.60 -13.01
N ALA A 53 0.41 7.69 -12.29
CA ALA A 53 0.49 7.72 -10.83
C ALA A 53 -0.56 6.80 -10.20
N THR A 54 -1.80 6.86 -10.67
CA THR A 54 -2.90 6.05 -10.13
C THR A 54 -2.67 4.56 -10.33
N VAL A 55 -2.25 4.14 -11.53
CA VAL A 55 -1.93 2.74 -11.82
C VAL A 55 -0.77 2.27 -10.96
N THR A 56 0.27 3.09 -10.80
CA THR A 56 1.42 2.74 -9.94
C THR A 56 0.97 2.47 -8.50
N MET A 57 0.15 3.36 -7.93
CA MET A 57 -0.34 3.21 -6.55
C MET A 57 -1.31 2.02 -6.42
N ALA A 58 -2.15 1.78 -7.42
CA ALA A 58 -3.04 0.62 -7.46
C ALA A 58 -2.25 -0.70 -7.48
N THR A 59 -1.19 -0.78 -8.30
CA THR A 59 -0.31 -1.94 -8.38
C THR A 59 0.46 -2.15 -7.09
N MET A 60 0.95 -1.08 -6.44
CA MET A 60 1.57 -1.19 -5.12
C MET A 60 0.62 -1.79 -4.08
N GLY A 61 -0.64 -1.33 -4.05
CA GLY A 61 -1.67 -1.89 -3.17
C GLY A 61 -1.96 -3.37 -3.47
N ALA A 62 -2.04 -3.75 -4.75
CA ALA A 62 -2.23 -5.14 -5.14
C ALA A 62 -1.06 -6.04 -4.74
N ILE A 63 0.18 -5.59 -4.99
CA ILE A 63 1.39 -6.33 -4.60
C ILE A 63 1.45 -6.49 -3.09
N PHE A 64 1.14 -5.42 -2.34
CA PHE A 64 1.04 -5.48 -0.89
C PHE A 64 0.05 -6.58 -0.45
N GLY A 65 -1.21 -6.53 -0.92
CA GLY A 65 -2.24 -7.48 -0.51
C GLY A 65 -1.92 -8.94 -0.88
N MET A 66 -1.35 -9.18 -2.07
CA MET A 66 -0.94 -10.52 -2.49
C MET A 66 0.24 -11.02 -1.65
N ALA A 67 1.27 -10.19 -1.47
CA ALA A 67 2.48 -10.58 -0.74
C ALA A 67 2.20 -10.82 0.75
N THR A 68 1.34 -10.01 1.39
CA THR A 68 0.91 -10.28 2.77
C THR A 68 0.14 -11.59 2.87
N CYS A 69 -0.76 -11.88 1.93
CA CYS A 69 -1.58 -13.09 1.97
C CYS A 69 -0.74 -14.35 1.70
N LEU A 70 0.12 -14.31 0.69
CA LEU A 70 1.00 -15.43 0.34
C LEU A 70 2.04 -15.71 1.43
N SER A 71 2.61 -14.67 2.05
CA SER A 71 3.53 -14.86 3.18
C SER A 71 2.83 -15.43 4.41
N ALA A 72 1.61 -14.98 4.71
CA ALA A 72 0.79 -15.56 5.77
C ALA A 72 0.48 -17.05 5.54
N GLN A 73 0.15 -17.45 4.30
CA GLN A 73 -0.07 -18.85 3.94
C GLN A 73 1.22 -19.68 4.01
N ALA A 74 2.30 -19.19 3.41
CA ALA A 74 3.56 -19.93 3.31
C ALA A 74 4.25 -20.14 4.67
N ARG A 75 4.02 -19.24 5.63
CA ARG A 75 4.60 -19.31 6.98
C ARG A 75 3.67 -19.97 8.01
N GLU A 76 2.44 -20.29 7.62
CA GLU A 76 1.38 -20.80 8.51
C GLU A 76 1.19 -19.91 9.77
N ALA A 77 1.52 -18.62 9.65
CA ALA A 77 1.58 -17.67 10.75
C ALA A 77 0.79 -16.41 10.39
N PRO A 78 -0.55 -16.48 10.31
CA PRO A 78 -1.39 -15.41 9.73
C PRO A 78 -1.35 -14.10 10.51
N ASP A 79 -1.13 -14.16 11.82
CA ASP A 79 -1.07 -12.96 12.67
C ASP A 79 0.31 -12.32 12.79
N ASP A 80 1.35 -12.95 12.23
CA ASP A 80 2.71 -12.43 12.29
C ASP A 80 2.84 -11.10 11.52
N PRO A 81 3.23 -9.99 12.19
CA PRO A 81 3.44 -8.69 11.54
C PRO A 81 4.53 -8.69 10.47
N LEU A 82 5.42 -9.69 10.48
CA LEU A 82 6.42 -9.86 9.42
C LEU A 82 5.80 -10.08 8.05
N ASN A 83 4.58 -10.64 7.96
CA ASN A 83 3.86 -10.76 6.69
C ASN A 83 3.58 -9.37 6.08
N TYR A 84 3.19 -8.41 6.93
CA TYR A 84 2.95 -7.03 6.53
C TYR A 84 4.25 -6.32 6.15
N PHE A 85 5.35 -6.61 6.85
CA PHE A 85 6.68 -6.12 6.45
C PHE A 85 7.07 -6.60 5.06
N ILE A 86 6.89 -7.89 4.77
CA ILE A 86 7.17 -8.49 3.46
C ILE A 86 6.31 -7.83 2.37
N GLY A 87 5.02 -7.65 2.64
CA GLY A 87 4.12 -6.97 1.70
C GLY A 87 4.52 -5.52 1.43
N GLY A 88 4.86 -4.77 2.48
CA GLY A 88 5.35 -3.39 2.36
C GLY A 88 6.67 -3.33 1.58
N CYS A 89 7.60 -4.22 1.88
CA CYS A 89 8.87 -4.31 1.17
C CYS A 89 8.69 -4.64 -0.32
N ALA A 90 7.85 -5.62 -0.65
CA ALA A 90 7.55 -6.00 -2.02
C ALA A 90 6.96 -4.81 -2.82
N SER A 91 6.04 -4.05 -2.21
CA SER A 91 5.49 -2.85 -2.84
C SER A 91 6.54 -1.75 -3.04
N GLY A 92 7.49 -1.59 -2.12
CA GLY A 92 8.60 -0.65 -2.22
C GLY A 92 9.62 -1.03 -3.30
N ILE A 93 9.94 -2.31 -3.44
CA ILE A 93 10.80 -2.81 -4.52
C ILE A 93 10.14 -2.53 -5.88
N PHE A 94 8.83 -2.77 -6.01
CA PHE A 94 8.08 -2.43 -7.22
C PHE A 94 8.14 -0.94 -7.54
N LEU A 95 8.02 -0.07 -6.54
CA LEU A 95 8.20 1.38 -6.74
C LEU A 95 9.60 1.73 -7.25
N GLY A 96 10.64 1.07 -6.72
CA GLY A 96 12.01 1.17 -7.22
C GLY A 96 12.15 0.73 -8.68
N ALA A 97 11.52 -0.39 -9.05
CA ALA A 97 11.48 -0.87 -10.44
C ALA A 97 10.75 0.13 -11.37
N ARG A 98 9.62 0.68 -10.91
CA ARG A 98 8.82 1.65 -11.67
C ARG A 98 9.54 2.98 -11.88
N THR A 99 10.38 3.38 -10.93
CA THR A 99 11.20 4.60 -10.98
C THR A 99 12.61 4.36 -11.52
N HIS A 100 12.93 3.12 -11.89
CA HIS A 100 14.26 2.70 -12.37
C HIS A 100 15.41 3.08 -11.42
N ASN A 101 15.16 3.03 -10.11
CA ASN A 101 16.14 3.42 -9.10
C ASN A 101 16.19 2.42 -7.93
N ALA A 102 17.33 1.74 -7.79
CA ALA A 102 17.57 0.77 -6.73
C ALA A 102 17.55 1.40 -5.33
N MET A 103 18.09 2.62 -5.18
CA MET A 103 18.10 3.33 -3.90
C MET A 103 16.67 3.64 -3.44
N THR A 104 15.83 4.14 -4.35
CA THR A 104 14.39 4.37 -4.08
C THR A 104 13.71 3.07 -3.68
N GLY A 105 14.02 1.95 -4.36
CA GLY A 105 13.47 0.64 -4.04
C GLY A 105 13.85 0.16 -2.64
N THR A 106 15.13 0.26 -2.27
CA THR A 106 15.61 -0.16 -0.94
C THR A 106 15.04 0.74 0.16
N SER A 107 15.06 2.06 -0.01
CA SER A 107 14.51 2.98 0.98
C SER A 107 13.00 2.82 1.13
N ALA A 108 12.28 2.63 0.03
CA ALA A 108 10.83 2.39 0.05
C ALA A 108 10.50 1.04 0.68
N CYS A 109 11.31 0.00 0.43
CA CYS A 109 11.10 -1.30 1.06
C CYS A 109 11.17 -1.20 2.59
N LEU A 110 12.23 -0.59 3.11
CA LEU A 110 12.39 -0.41 4.55
C LEU A 110 11.31 0.52 5.13
N GLY A 111 11.05 1.66 4.49
CA GLY A 111 10.06 2.62 4.95
C GLY A 111 8.65 2.04 4.97
N LEU A 112 8.16 1.53 3.83
CA LEU A 112 6.81 0.97 3.71
C LEU A 112 6.68 -0.36 4.49
N GLY A 113 7.72 -1.19 4.51
CA GLY A 113 7.76 -2.44 5.27
C GLY A 113 7.61 -2.17 6.77
N THR A 114 8.42 -1.27 7.33
CA THR A 114 8.34 -0.91 8.75
C THR A 114 7.00 -0.25 9.11
N LEU A 115 6.48 0.64 8.26
CA LEU A 115 5.15 1.23 8.47
C LEU A 115 4.04 0.17 8.47
N ALA A 116 4.08 -0.77 7.54
CA ALA A 116 3.10 -1.85 7.46
C ALA A 116 3.19 -2.80 8.68
N PHE A 117 4.41 -3.13 9.11
CA PHE A 117 4.66 -3.91 10.33
C PHE A 117 4.00 -3.26 11.54
N PHE A 118 4.28 -1.98 11.80
CA PHE A 118 3.69 -1.25 12.91
C PHE A 118 2.18 -1.05 12.77
N THR A 119 1.65 -1.02 11.54
CA THR A 119 0.20 -0.98 11.32
C THR A 119 -0.47 -2.27 11.81
N LYS A 120 0.11 -3.45 11.53
CA LYS A 120 -0.40 -4.72 12.06
C LYS A 120 -0.20 -4.82 13.57
N VAL A 121 0.96 -4.43 14.12
CA VAL A 121 1.19 -4.39 15.57
C VAL A 121 0.17 -3.49 16.26
N GLY A 122 -0.03 -2.26 15.77
CA GLY A 122 -1.01 -1.34 16.34
C GLY A 122 -2.44 -1.88 16.27
N LYS A 123 -2.80 -2.64 15.23
CA LYS A 123 -4.10 -3.31 15.16
C LYS A 123 -4.25 -4.41 16.20
N MET A 124 -3.21 -5.21 16.44
CA MET A 124 -3.23 -6.28 17.44
C MET A 124 -3.26 -5.74 18.87
N GLU A 125 -2.45 -4.71 19.15
CA GLU A 125 -2.35 -4.05 20.46
C GLU A 125 -3.46 -3.02 20.71
N GLY A 126 -4.35 -2.79 19.73
CA GLY A 126 -5.48 -1.87 19.86
C GLY A 126 -5.08 -0.39 19.96
N TRP A 127 -3.97 0.01 19.36
CA TRP A 127 -3.52 1.40 19.30
C TRP A 127 -4.55 2.28 18.59
N LYS A 128 -4.88 3.43 19.19
CA LYS A 128 -5.82 4.41 18.63
C LYS A 128 -5.05 5.63 18.16
N LEU A 129 -4.84 5.75 16.85
CA LEU A 129 -4.18 6.91 16.23
C LEU A 129 -4.99 8.21 16.41
N ALA A 130 -6.32 8.10 16.28
CA ALA A 130 -7.25 9.17 16.56
C ALA A 130 -8.36 8.60 17.45
N GLY A 131 -8.35 8.99 18.72
CA GLY A 131 -9.37 8.61 19.69
C GLY A 131 -10.19 9.83 20.12
N PRO A 132 -11.38 9.62 20.72
CA PRO A 132 -12.06 10.71 21.39
C PRO A 132 -11.13 11.32 22.45
N PRO A 133 -11.19 12.65 22.67
CA PRO A 133 -10.40 13.28 23.72
C PRO A 133 -10.69 12.58 25.04
N LYS A 134 -9.64 12.16 25.73
CA LYS A 134 -9.73 11.61 27.09
C LYS A 134 -9.31 12.71 28.05
N LEU A 135 -10.04 12.80 29.17
CA LEU A 135 -9.74 13.68 30.30
C LEU A 135 -8.48 13.21 31.03
#